data_AF-A0A950IDL5-F1
#
_entry.id   AF-A0A950IDL5-F1
#
_cell.length_a   1.000
_cell.length_b   1.000
_cell.length_c   1.000
_cell.angle_alpha   90.00
_cell.angle_beta   90.00
_cell.angle_gamma   90.00
#
_symmetry.space_group_name_H-M   'P 1'
#
loop_
_entity.id
_entity.type
_entity.pdbx_description
1 polymer ?
#
loop_
_entity_poly.entity_id
_entity_poly.type
_entity_poly.pdbx_seq_one_letter_code
_entity_poly.pdbx_strand_id
1 'polypeptide(L)'
;MSLSMLPSTRRQRLAAGLVASFLAALALAAIPHLHDEVLRVPAFVPTTVALIVVIDLITAYLLFCDAVIARSRPLAVLASGFLFTGLIAIPYGIEFPDIWLPPGVSVGSEPTAWLWFVWHIAYTVVLVVYAAMAWRERRTGPRETPINVPVWVGSTLALLAVSVVFALHAGDVFPHLQSGRYYHPYTPTPVAVAVLLCIGALLVAALVRIGAMVPLWLAISCVGVTLEAAILLTVGERYTVGWYYARVLGLLASSTVLLSLLYEMARLLGV
;
A
#
# COMPACT_ATOMS: atom_id res chain seq x y z
N MET A 1 16.97 -10.04 18.63
CA MET A 1 16.14 -11.04 17.91
C MET A 1 15.08 -10.27 17.15
N SER A 2 14.89 -10.53 15.85
CA SER A 2 13.92 -9.78 15.03
C SER A 2 12.50 -10.12 15.45
N LEU A 3 11.68 -9.09 15.67
CA LEU A 3 10.28 -9.26 16.10
C LEU A 3 9.38 -9.67 14.93
N SER A 4 9.65 -9.10 13.76
CA SER A 4 8.88 -9.34 12.54
C SER A 4 9.02 -10.76 11.97
N MET A 5 10.13 -11.42 12.26
CA MET A 5 10.48 -12.74 11.72
C MET A 5 10.16 -13.91 12.66
N LEU A 6 9.53 -13.63 13.81
CA LEU A 6 9.04 -14.68 14.71
C LEU A 6 7.99 -15.56 14.01
N PRO A 7 7.98 -16.88 14.26
CA PRO A 7 6.95 -17.77 13.73
C PRO A 7 5.55 -17.30 14.11
N SER A 8 4.65 -17.27 13.13
CA SER A 8 3.25 -16.89 13.38
C SER A 8 2.55 -17.92 14.29
N THR A 9 1.95 -17.45 15.37
CA THR A 9 1.20 -18.30 16.31
C THR A 9 -0.14 -18.74 15.71
N ARG A 10 -0.74 -19.81 16.25
CA ARG A 10 -2.09 -20.26 15.84
C ARG A 10 -3.15 -19.15 16.04
N ARG A 11 -3.04 -18.38 17.11
CA ARG A 11 -3.93 -17.24 17.39
C ARG A 11 -3.78 -16.12 16.37
N GLN A 12 -2.55 -15.76 16.00
CA GLN A 12 -2.29 -14.76 14.95
C GLN A 12 -2.82 -15.20 13.58
N ARG A 13 -2.68 -16.49 13.23
CA ARG A 13 -3.25 -17.03 11.99
C ARG A 13 -4.79 -16.99 11.98
N LEU A 14 -5.43 -17.30 13.11
CA LEU A 14 -6.88 -17.17 13.24
C LEU A 14 -7.32 -15.71 13.12
N ALA A 15 -6.65 -14.79 13.82
CA ALA A 15 -6.94 -13.36 13.75
C ALA A 15 -6.76 -12.82 12.32
N ALA A 16 -5.67 -13.20 11.64
CA ALA A 16 -5.42 -12.84 10.25
C ALA A 16 -6.54 -13.37 9.32
N GLY A 17 -6.99 -14.61 9.53
CA GLY A 17 -8.14 -15.17 8.80
C GLY A 17 -9.42 -14.38 9.02
N LEU A 18 -9.72 -14.02 10.27
CA LEU A 18 -10.90 -13.19 10.61
C LEU A 18 -10.83 -11.80 9.97
N VAL A 19 -9.65 -11.16 9.98
CA VAL A 19 -9.46 -9.84 9.34
C VAL A 19 -9.60 -9.96 7.82
N ALA A 20 -9.02 -10.99 7.18
CA ALA A 20 -9.24 -11.23 5.75
C ALA A 20 -10.72 -11.45 5.41
N SER A 21 -11.43 -12.27 6.21
CA SER A 21 -12.86 -12.50 6.02
C SER A 21 -13.67 -11.21 6.21
N PHE A 22 -13.30 -10.36 7.18
CA PHE A 22 -13.93 -9.08 7.40
C PHE A 22 -13.72 -8.12 6.20
N LEU A 23 -12.49 -8.02 5.69
CA LEU A 23 -12.19 -7.22 4.49
C LEU A 23 -12.97 -7.72 3.27
N ALA A 24 -13.02 -9.04 3.06
CA ALA A 24 -13.79 -9.65 1.99
C ALA A 24 -15.29 -9.39 2.15
N ALA A 25 -15.84 -9.52 3.36
CA ALA A 25 -17.25 -9.23 3.63
C ALA A 25 -17.59 -7.76 3.35
N LEU A 26 -16.71 -6.83 3.73
CA LEU A 26 -16.88 -5.40 3.44
C LEU A 26 -16.87 -5.13 1.92
N ALA A 27 -15.97 -5.78 1.18
CA ALA A 27 -15.93 -5.69 -0.27
C ALA A 27 -17.20 -6.26 -0.93
N LEU A 28 -17.68 -7.42 -0.46
CA LEU A 28 -18.91 -8.04 -0.95
C LEU A 28 -20.15 -7.20 -0.64
N ALA A 29 -20.20 -6.56 0.53
CA ALA A 29 -21.29 -5.67 0.91
C ALA A 29 -21.37 -4.40 0.03
N ALA A 30 -20.27 -4.00 -0.60
CA ALA A 30 -20.25 -2.87 -1.54
C ALA A 30 -20.87 -3.22 -2.89
N ILE A 31 -20.88 -4.50 -3.30
CA ILE A 31 -21.28 -4.96 -4.64
C ILE A 31 -22.65 -4.41 -5.09
N PRO A 32 -23.72 -4.46 -4.27
CA PRO A 32 -25.04 -4.00 -4.70
C PRO A 32 -25.12 -2.49 -4.97
N HIS A 33 -24.17 -1.71 -4.43
CA HIS A 33 -24.21 -0.25 -4.39
C HIS A 33 -23.02 0.40 -5.10
N LEU A 34 -22.21 -0.36 -5.85
CA LEU A 34 -20.92 0.11 -6.39
C LEU A 34 -21.01 1.43 -7.17
N HIS A 35 -22.09 1.59 -7.93
CA HIS A 35 -22.34 2.73 -8.80
C HIS A 35 -23.29 3.77 -8.20
N ASP A 36 -23.78 3.55 -6.98
CA ASP A 36 -24.67 4.51 -6.34
C ASP A 36 -23.89 5.80 -6.08
N GLU A 37 -24.35 6.90 -6.67
CA GLU A 37 -23.79 8.23 -6.43
C GLU A 37 -24.09 8.65 -4.98
N VAL A 38 -23.08 9.18 -4.30
CA VAL A 38 -23.20 9.66 -2.93
C VAL A 38 -22.75 11.10 -2.87
N LEU A 39 -23.22 11.83 -1.85
CA LEU A 39 -22.77 13.19 -1.59
C LEU A 39 -21.24 13.24 -1.53
N ARG A 40 -20.66 14.14 -2.35
CA ARG A 40 -19.23 14.45 -2.30
C ARG A 40 -18.89 14.98 -0.91
N VAL A 41 -18.06 14.24 -0.18
CA VAL A 41 -17.49 14.67 1.10
C VAL A 41 -16.08 15.23 0.85
N PRO A 42 -15.87 16.57 0.81
CA PRO A 42 -14.58 17.15 0.43
C PRO A 42 -13.44 16.75 1.37
N ALA A 43 -13.74 16.60 2.67
CA ALA A 43 -12.78 16.21 3.69
C ALA A 43 -12.33 14.74 3.61
N PHE A 44 -13.02 13.88 2.85
CA PHE A 44 -12.72 12.45 2.84
C PHE A 44 -11.31 12.14 2.33
N VAL A 45 -10.91 12.73 1.20
CA VAL A 45 -9.59 12.48 0.63
C VAL A 45 -8.46 13.03 1.50
N PRO A 46 -8.50 14.29 1.98
CA PRO A 46 -7.49 14.81 2.90
C PRO A 46 -7.35 13.96 4.15
N THR A 47 -8.46 13.54 4.75
CA THR A 47 -8.45 12.67 5.93
C THR A 47 -7.83 11.31 5.61
N THR A 48 -8.22 10.67 4.51
CA THR A 48 -7.69 9.36 4.12
C THR A 48 -6.19 9.45 3.81
N VAL A 49 -5.76 10.48 3.08
CA VAL A 49 -4.34 10.73 2.78
C VAL A 49 -3.56 10.97 4.07
N ALA A 50 -4.03 11.82 4.97
CA ALA A 50 -3.35 12.08 6.24
C ALA A 50 -3.20 10.82 7.10
N LEU A 51 -4.25 9.99 7.16
CA LEU A 51 -4.19 8.72 7.88
C LEU A 51 -3.18 7.76 7.27
N ILE A 52 -3.17 7.61 5.93
CA ILE A 52 -2.18 6.78 5.24
C ILE A 52 -0.76 7.27 5.52
N VAL A 53 -0.50 8.58 5.39
CA VAL A 53 0.81 9.18 5.70
C VAL A 53 1.25 8.80 7.11
N VAL A 54 0.38 8.98 8.10
CA VAL A 54 0.72 8.66 9.50
C VAL A 54 0.96 7.17 9.68
N ILE A 55 0.06 6.32 9.19
CA ILE A 55 0.15 4.86 9.35
C ILE A 55 1.44 4.32 8.72
N ASP A 56 1.72 4.74 7.49
CA ASP A 56 2.85 4.22 6.72
C ASP A 56 4.18 4.75 7.25
N LEU A 57 4.27 6.02 7.67
CA LEU A 57 5.50 6.57 8.26
C LEU A 57 5.83 5.93 9.61
N ILE A 58 4.82 5.68 10.47
CA ILE A 58 5.05 4.94 11.73
C ILE A 58 5.47 3.51 11.42
N THR A 59 4.83 2.84 10.46
CA THR A 59 5.18 1.48 10.04
C THR A 59 6.61 1.42 9.52
N ALA A 60 7.01 2.37 8.66
CA ALA A 60 8.37 2.49 8.14
C ALA A 60 9.38 2.66 9.27
N TYR A 61 9.11 3.54 10.24
CA TYR A 61 9.97 3.74 11.40
C TYR A 61 10.18 2.45 12.19
N LEU A 62 9.10 1.77 12.57
CA LEU A 62 9.16 0.51 13.32
C LEU A 62 9.93 -0.58 12.56
N LEU A 63 9.71 -0.68 11.25
CA LEU A 63 10.42 -1.65 10.41
C LEU A 63 11.90 -1.30 10.23
N PHE A 64 12.28 -0.02 10.13
CA PHE A 64 13.70 0.37 10.12
C PHE A 64 14.39 0.05 11.44
N CYS A 65 13.73 0.28 12.57
CA CYS A 65 14.25 -0.14 13.88
C CYS A 65 14.50 -1.65 13.93
N ASP A 66 13.52 -2.46 13.52
CA ASP A 66 13.67 -3.91 13.49
C ASP A 66 14.72 -4.35 12.45
N ALA A 67 14.81 -3.69 11.30
CA ALA A 67 15.85 -3.96 10.29
C ALA A 67 17.27 -3.75 10.84
N VAL A 68 17.50 -2.68 11.61
CA VAL A 68 18.79 -2.39 12.24
C VAL A 68 19.12 -3.42 13.32
N ILE A 69 18.17 -3.73 14.21
CA ILE A 69 18.34 -4.70 15.30
C ILE A 69 18.59 -6.11 14.76
N ALA A 70 17.83 -6.50 13.73
CA ALA A 70 17.89 -7.81 13.10
C ALA A 70 19.02 -7.95 12.06
N ARG A 71 19.60 -6.82 11.62
CA ARG A 71 20.47 -6.73 10.42
C ARG A 71 19.82 -7.31 9.16
N SER A 72 18.48 -7.23 9.07
CA SER A 72 17.71 -7.82 7.98
C SER A 72 17.49 -6.79 6.87
N ARG A 73 18.11 -7.05 5.71
CA ARG A 73 17.88 -6.24 4.49
C ARG A 73 16.46 -6.36 3.93
N PRO A 74 15.79 -7.53 3.95
CA PRO A 74 14.36 -7.60 3.62
C PRO A 74 13.53 -6.58 4.41
N LEU A 75 13.74 -6.46 5.71
CA LEU A 75 13.02 -5.48 6.52
C LEU A 75 13.35 -4.03 6.12
N ALA A 76 14.60 -3.73 5.77
CA ALA A 76 14.97 -2.41 5.25
C ALA A 76 14.26 -2.08 3.92
N VAL A 77 14.14 -3.06 3.00
CA VAL A 77 13.36 -2.91 1.76
C VAL A 77 11.90 -2.63 2.06
N LEU A 78 11.32 -3.39 2.99
CA LEU A 78 9.92 -3.22 3.38
C LEU A 78 9.68 -1.85 4.03
N ALA A 79 10.58 -1.44 4.93
CA ALA A 79 10.55 -0.12 5.58
C ALA A 79 10.64 1.02 4.55
N SER A 80 11.54 0.91 3.57
CA SER A 80 11.61 1.83 2.43
C SER A 80 10.33 1.87 1.61
N GLY A 81 9.66 0.73 1.44
CA GLY A 81 8.35 0.69 0.78
C GLY A 81 7.29 1.47 1.52
N PHE A 82 7.13 1.25 2.83
CA PHE A 82 6.19 2.02 3.65
C PHE A 82 6.57 3.51 3.70
N LEU A 83 7.86 3.85 3.74
CA LEU A 83 8.30 5.23 3.65
C LEU A 83 7.87 5.86 2.31
N PHE A 84 8.05 5.14 1.20
CA PHE A 84 7.61 5.59 -0.11
C PHE A 84 6.10 5.77 -0.19
N THR A 85 5.31 4.79 0.28
CA THR A 85 3.84 4.86 0.22
C THR A 85 3.28 6.00 1.07
N GLY A 86 3.82 6.21 2.27
CA GLY A 86 3.45 7.33 3.12
C GLY A 86 3.79 8.68 2.48
N LEU A 87 4.95 8.81 1.83
CA LEU A 87 5.36 10.08 1.22
C LEU A 87 4.69 10.37 -0.13
N ILE A 88 4.45 9.38 -0.98
CA ILE A 88 3.78 9.58 -2.28
C ILE A 88 2.29 9.93 -2.12
N ALA A 89 1.68 9.58 -0.99
CA ALA A 89 0.32 9.98 -0.64
C ALA A 89 0.16 11.51 -0.53
N ILE A 90 1.23 12.24 -0.18
CA ILE A 90 1.22 13.71 -0.02
C ILE A 90 0.98 14.41 -1.37
N PRO A 91 1.84 14.26 -2.40
CA PRO A 91 1.58 14.86 -3.71
C PRO A 91 0.28 14.30 -4.33
N TYR A 92 -0.06 13.04 -4.08
CA TYR A 92 -1.36 12.49 -4.52
C TYR A 92 -2.55 13.28 -3.95
N GLY A 93 -2.49 13.62 -2.66
CA GLY A 93 -3.51 14.42 -2.00
C GLY A 93 -3.56 15.86 -2.50
N ILE A 94 -2.39 16.50 -2.70
CA ILE A 94 -2.27 17.87 -3.21
C ILE A 94 -2.87 17.98 -4.63
N GLU A 95 -2.50 17.06 -5.51
CA GLU A 95 -2.97 17.00 -6.89
C GLU A 95 -4.40 16.46 -7.02
N PHE A 96 -5.08 16.15 -5.91
CA PHE A 96 -6.45 15.66 -5.99
C PHE A 96 -7.41 16.82 -6.34
N PRO A 97 -8.25 16.68 -7.39
CA PRO A 97 -9.07 17.77 -7.93
C PRO A 97 -10.05 18.40 -6.93
N ASP A 98 -10.13 19.73 -6.99
CA ASP A 98 -11.00 20.63 -6.19
C ASP A 98 -10.89 20.45 -4.66
N ILE A 99 -9.69 20.19 -4.16
CA ILE A 99 -9.40 20.12 -2.73
C ILE A 99 -8.46 21.24 -2.29
N TRP A 100 -7.24 21.24 -2.84
CA TRP A 100 -6.19 22.18 -2.45
C TRP A 100 -5.88 23.21 -3.53
N LEU A 101 -5.95 22.79 -4.80
CA LEU A 101 -5.78 23.67 -5.96
C LEU A 101 -7.12 24.29 -6.36
N PRO A 102 -7.11 25.50 -6.97
CA PRO A 102 -8.32 26.09 -7.54
C PRO A 102 -9.01 25.10 -8.52
N PRO A 103 -10.35 25.12 -8.62
CA PRO A 103 -11.07 24.22 -9.52
C PRO A 103 -10.53 24.29 -10.96
N GLY A 104 -10.28 23.12 -11.56
CA GLY A 104 -9.72 23.00 -12.91
C GLY A 104 -8.20 23.24 -13.03
N VAL A 105 -7.51 23.53 -11.92
CA VAL A 105 -6.04 23.67 -11.90
C VAL A 105 -5.39 22.36 -11.46
N SER A 106 -4.38 21.93 -12.22
CA SER A 106 -3.52 20.79 -11.95
C SER A 106 -2.08 21.20 -12.26
N VAL A 107 -1.10 20.76 -11.47
CA VAL A 107 0.32 21.09 -11.73
C VAL A 107 0.86 20.26 -12.90
N GLY A 108 0.29 19.07 -13.13
CA GLY A 108 0.70 18.17 -14.21
C GLY A 108 -0.45 17.67 -15.06
N SER A 109 -0.14 16.78 -16.00
CA SER A 109 -1.09 16.10 -16.88
C SER A 109 -1.59 14.80 -16.24
N GLU A 110 -2.82 14.83 -15.70
CA GLU A 110 -3.45 13.74 -14.92
C GLU A 110 -2.63 13.17 -13.74
N PRO A 111 -1.97 14.02 -12.93
CA PRO A 111 -0.99 13.56 -11.95
C PRO A 111 -1.63 12.68 -10.87
N THR A 112 -2.89 12.90 -10.51
CA THR A 112 -3.57 12.03 -9.52
C THR A 112 -3.63 10.57 -9.97
N ALA A 113 -3.92 10.32 -11.25
CA ALA A 113 -4.07 8.96 -11.78
C ALA A 113 -2.70 8.28 -11.88
N TRP A 114 -1.69 9.01 -12.37
CA TRP A 114 -0.32 8.52 -12.47
C TRP A 114 0.36 8.31 -11.12
N LEU A 115 0.12 9.19 -10.13
CA LEU A 115 0.61 9.01 -8.77
C LEU A 115 0.01 7.77 -8.12
N TRP A 116 -1.30 7.54 -8.27
CA TRP A 116 -1.97 6.32 -7.80
C TRP A 116 -1.38 5.07 -8.47
N PHE A 117 -1.17 5.12 -9.78
CA PHE A 117 -0.59 4.02 -10.55
C PHE A 117 0.83 3.67 -10.09
N VAL A 118 1.72 4.66 -10.03
CA VAL A 118 3.10 4.49 -9.59
C VAL A 118 3.17 3.98 -8.15
N TRP A 119 2.31 4.49 -7.28
CA TRP A 119 2.19 4.02 -5.90
C TRP A 119 1.90 2.51 -5.84
N HIS A 120 0.90 2.02 -6.57
CA HIS A 120 0.52 0.60 -6.52
C HIS A 120 1.60 -0.32 -7.14
N ILE A 121 2.26 0.13 -8.20
CA ILE A 121 3.40 -0.59 -8.78
C ILE A 121 4.56 -0.65 -7.79
N ALA A 122 4.94 0.48 -7.19
CA ALA A 122 6.05 0.54 -6.25
C ALA A 122 5.81 -0.38 -5.05
N TYR A 123 4.59 -0.35 -4.47
CA TYR A 123 4.20 -1.23 -3.38
C TYR A 123 4.34 -2.71 -3.77
N THR A 124 3.87 -3.08 -4.96
CA THR A 124 3.96 -4.45 -5.47
C THR A 124 5.41 -4.90 -5.68
N VAL A 125 6.23 -4.05 -6.28
CA VAL A 125 7.67 -4.33 -6.48
C VAL A 125 8.38 -4.51 -5.15
N VAL A 126 8.13 -3.65 -4.17
CA VAL A 126 8.68 -3.78 -2.81
C VAL A 126 8.33 -5.14 -2.21
N LEU A 127 7.07 -5.57 -2.31
CA LEU A 127 6.63 -6.85 -1.74
C LEU A 127 7.28 -8.05 -2.42
N VAL A 128 7.48 -8.01 -3.75
CA VAL A 128 8.19 -9.06 -4.50
C VAL A 128 9.64 -9.14 -4.06
N VAL A 129 10.33 -7.98 -4.02
CA VAL A 129 11.73 -7.91 -3.58
C VAL A 129 11.86 -8.38 -2.14
N TYR A 130 10.97 -7.93 -1.25
CA TYR A 130 10.90 -8.37 0.14
C TYR A 130 10.74 -9.89 0.25
N ALA A 131 9.73 -10.47 -0.41
CA ALA A 131 9.44 -11.90 -0.33
C ALA A 131 10.61 -12.75 -0.85
N ALA A 132 11.22 -12.36 -1.98
CA ALA A 132 12.39 -13.02 -2.53
C ALA A 132 13.61 -12.95 -1.60
N MET A 133 13.88 -11.77 -1.03
CA MET A 133 15.01 -11.59 -0.11
C MET A 133 14.77 -12.30 1.23
N ALA A 134 13.57 -12.25 1.79
CA ALA A 134 13.21 -12.90 3.04
C ALA A 134 13.28 -14.43 2.93
N TRP A 135 12.85 -14.99 1.78
CA TRP A 135 12.98 -16.42 1.51
C TRP A 135 14.45 -16.86 1.43
N ARG A 136 15.30 -16.04 0.78
CA ARG A 136 16.75 -16.29 0.74
C ARG A 136 17.38 -16.21 2.12
N GLU A 137 17.09 -15.16 2.89
CA GLU A 137 17.64 -14.94 4.24
C GLU A 137 17.29 -16.09 5.19
N ARG A 138 16.10 -16.69 5.06
CA ARG A 138 15.73 -17.89 5.83
C ARG A 138 16.55 -19.13 5.51
N ARG A 139 17.04 -19.26 4.28
CA ARG A 139 17.86 -20.39 3.85
C ARG A 139 19.33 -20.21 4.19
N THR A 140 19.82 -18.97 4.12
CA THR A 140 21.26 -18.67 4.26
C THR A 140 21.63 -18.04 5.61
N GLY A 141 20.65 -17.68 6.44
CA GLY A 141 20.84 -16.88 7.65
C GLY A 141 20.94 -15.37 7.36
N PRO A 142 20.90 -14.54 8.42
CA PRO A 142 21.04 -13.08 8.32
C PRO A 142 22.42 -12.68 7.80
N ARG A 143 22.50 -11.52 7.14
CA ARG A 143 23.79 -10.94 6.77
C ARG A 143 24.45 -10.26 7.97
N GLU A 144 25.78 -10.33 8.04
CA GLU A 144 26.55 -9.70 9.12
C GLU A 144 26.68 -8.18 8.95
N THR A 145 26.45 -7.65 7.75
CA THR A 145 26.61 -6.22 7.41
C THR A 145 25.55 -5.36 8.09
N PRO A 146 25.93 -4.24 8.76
CA PRO A 146 24.96 -3.33 9.37
C PRO A 146 24.07 -2.66 8.31
N ILE A 147 22.85 -2.29 8.72
CA ILE A 147 21.92 -1.53 7.89
C ILE A 147 22.24 -0.04 8.02
N ASN A 148 22.65 0.60 6.91
CA ASN A 148 22.86 2.05 6.84
C ASN A 148 21.54 2.75 6.48
N VAL A 149 20.76 3.10 7.49
CA VAL A 149 19.42 3.71 7.32
C VAL A 149 19.47 5.00 6.47
N PRO A 150 20.42 5.94 6.65
CA PRO A 150 20.52 7.12 5.79
C PRO A 150 20.59 6.80 4.29
N VAL A 151 21.29 5.74 3.89
CA VAL A 151 21.37 5.33 2.48
C VAL A 151 20.00 4.85 1.97
N TRP A 152 19.30 4.01 2.74
CA TRP A 152 17.96 3.53 2.37
C TRP A 152 16.95 4.67 2.27
N VAL A 153 16.96 5.58 3.24
CA VAL A 153 16.11 6.79 3.23
C VAL A 153 16.44 7.66 2.03
N GLY A 154 17.72 7.97 1.79
CA GLY A 154 18.16 8.77 0.65
C GLY A 154 17.76 8.16 -0.71
N SER A 155 17.93 6.85 -0.88
CA SER A 155 17.47 6.14 -2.07
C SER A 155 15.95 6.17 -2.24
N THR A 156 15.20 6.08 -1.14
CA THR A 156 13.73 6.15 -1.17
C THR A 156 13.26 7.54 -1.57
N LEU A 157 13.87 8.59 -1.04
CA LEU A 157 13.57 9.98 -1.39
C LEU A 157 13.93 10.31 -2.84
N ALA A 158 15.05 9.79 -3.33
CA ALA A 158 15.44 9.94 -4.73
C ALA A 158 14.43 9.25 -5.67
N LEU A 159 14.01 8.02 -5.34
CA LEU A 159 12.99 7.29 -6.10
C LEU A 159 11.65 8.04 -6.08
N LEU A 160 11.23 8.54 -4.91
CA LEU A 160 10.02 9.35 -4.75
C LEU A 160 10.06 10.58 -5.65
N ALA A 161 11.16 11.33 -5.66
CA ALA A 161 11.30 12.52 -6.50
C ALA A 161 11.15 12.17 -7.99
N VAL A 162 11.80 11.10 -8.44
CA VAL A 162 11.67 10.61 -9.83
C VAL A 162 10.23 10.20 -10.14
N SER A 163 9.56 9.48 -9.23
CA SER A 163 8.17 9.06 -9.37
C SER A 163 7.20 10.23 -9.48
N VAL A 164 7.39 11.28 -8.67
CA VAL A 164 6.55 12.49 -8.71
C VAL A 164 6.77 13.24 -10.02
N VAL A 165 8.02 13.48 -10.42
CA VAL A 165 8.33 14.15 -11.69
C VAL A 165 7.75 13.37 -12.87
N PHE A 166 7.89 12.05 -12.87
CA PHE A 166 7.28 11.18 -13.86
C PHE A 166 5.75 11.36 -13.90
N ALA A 167 5.08 11.27 -12.75
CA ALA A 167 3.62 11.34 -12.69
C ALA A 167 3.07 12.71 -13.13
N LEU A 168 3.81 13.80 -12.91
CA LEU A 168 3.42 15.13 -13.36
C LEU A 168 3.42 15.28 -14.90
N HIS A 169 4.27 14.54 -15.61
CA HIS A 169 4.44 14.65 -17.07
C HIS A 169 3.91 13.44 -17.84
N ALA A 170 3.49 12.37 -17.15
CA ALA A 170 3.12 11.12 -17.79
C ALA A 170 1.90 11.27 -18.71
N GLY A 171 0.92 12.11 -18.36
CA GLY A 171 -0.24 12.36 -19.23
C GLY A 171 0.08 13.09 -20.54
N ASP A 172 1.25 13.71 -20.67
CA ASP A 172 1.68 14.36 -21.93
C ASP A 172 2.26 13.36 -22.95
N VAL A 173 2.72 12.20 -22.46
CA VAL A 173 3.45 11.20 -23.26
C VAL A 173 2.65 9.92 -23.41
N PHE A 174 1.90 9.53 -22.38
CA PHE A 174 1.15 8.27 -22.32
C PHE A 174 -0.36 8.51 -22.45
N PRO A 175 -1.13 7.47 -22.84
CA PRO A 175 -2.59 7.58 -22.91
C PRO A 175 -3.23 8.04 -21.60
N HIS A 176 -4.16 8.98 -21.71
CA HIS A 176 -4.97 9.53 -20.63
C HIS A 176 -5.68 8.45 -19.82
N LEU A 177 -5.33 8.29 -18.54
CA LEU A 177 -5.89 7.27 -17.65
C LEU A 177 -7.30 7.64 -17.17
N GLN A 178 -7.65 8.92 -17.18
CA GLN A 178 -8.92 9.42 -16.63
C GLN A 178 -9.44 10.65 -17.38
N SER A 179 -10.75 10.72 -17.61
CA SER A 179 -11.42 11.94 -18.09
C SER A 179 -12.30 12.53 -16.99
N GLY A 180 -11.77 13.52 -16.26
CA GLY A 180 -12.46 14.16 -15.14
C GLY A 180 -12.73 13.18 -13.98
N ARG A 181 -13.99 12.80 -13.77
CA ARG A 181 -14.38 11.81 -12.75
C ARG A 181 -14.33 10.36 -13.25
N TYR A 182 -14.45 10.13 -14.56
CA TYR A 182 -14.55 8.81 -15.16
C TYR A 182 -13.17 8.23 -15.49
N TYR A 183 -12.92 6.99 -15.11
CA TYR A 183 -11.78 6.21 -15.56
C TYR A 183 -11.99 5.81 -17.03
N HIS A 184 -10.92 5.87 -17.84
CA HIS A 184 -11.06 5.57 -19.26
C HIS A 184 -11.23 4.05 -19.49
N PRO A 185 -12.22 3.57 -20.26
CA PRO A 185 -12.53 2.13 -20.36
C PRO A 185 -11.45 1.28 -21.07
N TYR A 186 -10.63 1.91 -21.91
CA TYR A 186 -9.67 1.23 -22.80
C TYR A 186 -8.20 1.55 -22.52
N THR A 187 -7.88 2.21 -21.41
CA THR A 187 -6.48 2.48 -21.05
C THR A 187 -5.78 1.27 -20.46
N PRO A 188 -4.43 1.27 -20.37
CA PRO A 188 -3.67 0.26 -19.64
C PRO A 188 -4.02 0.10 -18.15
N THR A 189 -4.94 0.90 -17.57
CA THR A 189 -5.33 0.83 -16.16
C THR A 189 -5.94 -0.51 -15.74
N PRO A 190 -6.94 -1.09 -16.43
CA PRO A 190 -7.50 -2.40 -16.05
C PRO A 190 -6.49 -3.53 -16.21
N VAL A 191 -5.66 -3.48 -17.25
CA VAL A 191 -4.62 -4.49 -17.50
C VAL A 191 -3.54 -4.43 -16.42
N ALA A 192 -3.03 -3.25 -16.11
CA ALA A 192 -2.03 -3.08 -15.07
C ALA A 192 -2.57 -3.47 -13.69
N VAL A 193 -3.81 -3.11 -13.38
CA VAL A 193 -4.45 -3.54 -12.14
C VAL A 193 -4.64 -5.05 -12.11
N ALA A 194 -5.08 -5.69 -13.20
CA ALA A 194 -5.15 -7.15 -13.29
C ALA A 194 -3.78 -7.82 -13.06
N VAL A 195 -2.70 -7.24 -13.60
CA VAL A 195 -1.32 -7.70 -13.34
C VAL A 195 -0.97 -7.53 -11.86
N LEU A 196 -1.31 -6.40 -11.24
CA LEU A 196 -1.08 -6.16 -9.81
C LEU A 196 -1.86 -7.16 -8.94
N LEU A 197 -3.10 -7.51 -9.31
CA LEU A 197 -3.91 -8.53 -8.62
C LEU A 197 -3.24 -9.92 -8.70
N CYS A 198 -2.77 -10.31 -9.89
CA CYS A 198 -2.05 -11.56 -10.09
C CYS A 198 -0.77 -11.63 -9.26
N ILE A 199 -0.01 -10.54 -9.23
CA ILE A 199 1.21 -10.46 -8.40
C ILE A 199 0.84 -10.50 -6.91
N GLY A 200 -0.21 -9.78 -6.49
CA GLY A 200 -0.73 -9.81 -5.12
C GLY A 200 -1.08 -11.22 -4.65
N ALA A 201 -1.76 -12.02 -5.49
CA ALA A 201 -2.08 -13.42 -5.18
C ALA A 201 -0.82 -14.30 -5.03
N LEU A 202 0.16 -14.16 -5.93
CA LEU A 202 1.43 -14.87 -5.85
C LEU A 202 2.23 -14.47 -4.61
N LEU A 203 2.18 -13.18 -4.24
CA LEU A 203 2.81 -12.65 -3.05
C LEU A 203 2.17 -13.19 -1.77
N VAL A 204 0.84 -13.22 -1.68
CA VAL A 204 0.13 -13.85 -0.56
C VAL A 204 0.61 -15.29 -0.38
N ALA A 205 0.66 -16.06 -1.47
CA ALA A 205 1.14 -17.44 -1.42
C ALA A 205 2.60 -17.55 -0.96
N ALA A 206 3.47 -16.64 -1.43
CA ALA A 206 4.86 -16.59 -1.02
C ALA A 206 5.01 -16.22 0.46
N LEU A 207 4.33 -15.17 0.91
CA LEU A 207 4.40 -14.62 2.26
C LEU A 207 3.82 -15.59 3.31
N VAL A 208 2.72 -16.28 3.00
CA VAL A 208 2.16 -17.31 3.88
C VAL A 208 3.14 -18.47 4.07
N ARG A 209 3.87 -18.86 3.02
CA ARG A 209 4.92 -19.89 3.10
C ARG A 209 6.14 -19.45 3.91
N ILE A 210 6.37 -18.14 4.06
CA ILE A 210 7.35 -17.62 5.01
C ILE A 210 6.87 -17.95 6.43
N GLY A 211 5.60 -17.78 6.79
CA GLY A 211 5.09 -18.23 8.10
C GLY A 211 5.65 -17.48 9.30
N ALA A 212 6.21 -16.28 9.06
CA ALA A 212 6.48 -15.30 10.11
C ALA A 212 5.30 -14.32 10.27
N MET A 213 5.29 -13.61 11.39
CA MET A 213 4.24 -12.64 11.74
C MET A 213 4.08 -11.53 10.69
N VAL A 214 5.15 -10.79 10.34
CA VAL A 214 5.03 -9.68 9.38
C VAL A 214 4.59 -10.15 8.00
N PRO A 215 5.17 -11.21 7.40
CA PRO A 215 4.66 -11.78 6.15
C PRO A 215 3.18 -12.15 6.20
N LEU A 216 2.67 -12.68 7.32
CA LEU A 216 1.26 -12.98 7.47
C LEU A 216 0.40 -11.71 7.35
N TRP A 217 0.74 -10.65 8.09
CA TRP A 217 -0.03 -9.40 8.05
C TRP A 217 0.16 -8.63 6.75
N LEU A 218 1.34 -8.72 6.12
CA LEU A 218 1.53 -8.23 4.75
C LEU A 218 0.64 -8.96 3.77
N ALA A 219 0.46 -10.28 3.90
CA ALA A 219 -0.47 -11.02 3.05
C ALA A 219 -1.91 -10.53 3.22
N ILE A 220 -2.33 -10.17 4.43
CA ILE A 220 -3.64 -9.55 4.68
C ILE A 220 -3.73 -8.17 4.04
N SER A 221 -2.68 -7.36 4.16
CA SER A 221 -2.58 -6.06 3.48
C SER A 221 -2.70 -6.22 1.96
N CYS A 222 -2.00 -7.20 1.36
CA CYS A 222 -2.13 -7.54 -0.06
C CYS A 222 -3.57 -7.90 -0.45
N VAL A 223 -4.27 -8.69 0.37
CA VAL A 223 -5.69 -9.02 0.13
C VAL A 223 -6.54 -7.75 0.11
N GLY A 224 -6.36 -6.85 1.07
CA GLY A 224 -7.10 -5.60 1.11
C GLY A 224 -6.84 -4.69 -0.10
N VAL A 225 -5.57 -4.51 -0.49
CA VAL A 225 -5.20 -3.74 -1.69
C VAL A 225 -5.73 -4.40 -2.97
N THR A 226 -5.75 -5.72 -3.03
CA THR A 226 -6.33 -6.49 -4.15
C THR A 226 -7.84 -6.26 -4.25
N LEU A 227 -8.55 -6.24 -3.12
CA LEU A 227 -9.98 -5.95 -3.07
C LEU A 227 -10.30 -4.48 -3.43
N GLU A 228 -9.51 -3.53 -2.91
CA GLU A 228 -9.60 -2.11 -3.28
C GLU A 228 -9.47 -1.95 -4.80
N ALA A 229 -8.42 -2.51 -5.38
CA ALA A 229 -8.15 -2.48 -6.81
C ALA A 229 -9.29 -3.09 -7.62
N ALA A 230 -9.81 -4.26 -7.22
CA ALA A 230 -10.93 -4.91 -7.88
C ALA A 230 -12.19 -4.04 -7.90
N ILE A 231 -12.50 -3.37 -6.78
CA ILE A 231 -13.65 -2.45 -6.69
C ILE A 231 -13.43 -1.21 -7.56
N LEU A 232 -12.24 -0.61 -7.56
CA LEU A 232 -11.97 0.58 -8.37
C LEU A 232 -12.08 0.29 -9.87
N LEU A 233 -11.76 -0.93 -10.30
CA LEU A 233 -11.96 -1.37 -11.68
C LEU A 233 -13.43 -1.52 -12.07
N THR A 234 -14.28 -1.96 -11.16
CA THR A 234 -15.71 -2.14 -11.47
C THR A 234 -16.45 -0.81 -11.47
N VAL A 235 -16.13 0.07 -10.53
CA VAL A 235 -16.85 1.33 -10.32
C VAL A 235 -16.67 2.33 -11.47
N GLY A 236 -15.47 2.43 -12.04
CA GLY A 236 -15.27 3.27 -13.23
C GLY A 236 -15.29 4.79 -13.00
N GLU A 237 -15.60 5.28 -11.79
CA GLU A 237 -15.66 6.70 -11.48
C GLU A 237 -15.38 7.05 -10.00
N ARG A 238 -15.18 8.34 -9.71
CA ARG A 238 -14.97 8.86 -8.34
C ARG A 238 -16.30 9.27 -7.69
N TYR A 239 -16.35 9.21 -6.35
CA TYR A 239 -17.48 9.66 -5.51
C TYR A 239 -18.75 8.79 -5.51
N THR A 240 -18.63 7.52 -5.88
CA THR A 240 -19.68 6.51 -5.64
C THR A 240 -19.44 5.77 -4.33
N VAL A 241 -20.44 5.04 -3.83
CA VAL A 241 -20.28 4.16 -2.65
C VAL A 241 -19.09 3.23 -2.83
N GLY A 242 -18.95 2.59 -4.01
CA GLY A 242 -17.86 1.66 -4.29
C GLY A 242 -16.48 2.34 -4.19
N TRP A 243 -16.35 3.57 -4.70
CA TRP A 243 -15.11 4.33 -4.60
C TRP A 243 -14.75 4.65 -3.13
N TYR A 244 -15.73 5.07 -2.31
CA TYR A 244 -15.52 5.29 -0.88
C TYR A 244 -15.11 4.01 -0.14
N TYR A 245 -15.79 2.89 -0.42
CA TYR A 245 -15.49 1.58 0.18
C TYR A 245 -14.09 1.10 -0.18
N ALA A 246 -13.67 1.25 -1.43
CA ALA A 246 -12.34 0.88 -1.87
C ALA A 246 -11.24 1.61 -1.08
N ARG A 247 -11.43 2.92 -0.82
CA ARG A 247 -10.49 3.71 -0.01
C ARG A 247 -10.45 3.30 1.45
N VAL A 248 -11.60 2.99 2.04
CA VAL A 248 -11.66 2.46 3.42
C VAL A 248 -10.98 1.10 3.50
N LEU A 249 -11.18 0.23 2.51
CA LEU A 249 -10.50 -1.07 2.43
C LEU A 249 -8.98 -0.90 2.36
N GLY A 250 -8.47 -0.01 1.51
CA GLY A 250 -7.04 0.33 1.42
C GLY A 250 -6.47 0.82 2.75
N LEU A 251 -7.17 1.74 3.41
CA LEU A 251 -6.76 2.27 4.71
C LEU A 251 -6.70 1.18 5.80
N LEU A 252 -7.72 0.33 5.86
CA LEU A 252 -7.73 -0.81 6.78
C LEU A 252 -6.59 -1.78 6.46
N ALA A 253 -6.33 -2.03 5.18
CA ALA A 253 -5.25 -2.89 4.70
C ALA A 253 -3.88 -2.38 5.14
N SER A 254 -3.57 -1.09 4.97
CA SER A 254 -2.33 -0.47 5.46
C SER A 254 -2.22 -0.54 6.99
N SER A 255 -3.34 -0.33 7.69
CA SER A 255 -3.39 -0.36 9.16
C SER A 255 -3.05 -1.72 9.76
N THR A 256 -3.34 -2.83 9.05
CA THR A 256 -3.12 -4.19 9.58
C THR A 256 -1.66 -4.45 9.97
N VAL A 257 -0.71 -3.98 9.16
CA VAL A 257 0.72 -4.18 9.41
C VAL A 257 1.16 -3.35 10.61
N LEU A 258 0.77 -2.07 10.67
CA LEU A 258 1.06 -1.20 11.80
C LEU A 258 0.54 -1.79 13.12
N LEU A 259 -0.74 -2.14 13.16
CA LEU A 259 -1.37 -2.68 14.37
C LEU A 259 -0.71 -3.98 14.82
N SER A 260 -0.25 -4.81 13.88
CA SER A 260 0.49 -6.03 14.21
C SER A 260 1.85 -5.75 14.86
N LEU A 261 2.58 -4.75 14.36
CA LEU A 261 3.89 -4.35 14.91
C LEU A 261 3.73 -3.72 16.29
N LEU A 262 2.72 -2.85 16.46
CA LEU A 262 2.40 -2.24 17.76
C LEU A 262 1.97 -3.29 18.78
N TYR A 263 1.13 -4.25 18.39
CA TYR A 263 0.70 -5.34 19.26
C TYR A 263 1.89 -6.19 19.73
N GLU A 264 2.80 -6.56 18.84
CA GLU A 264 3.97 -7.35 19.23
C GLU A 264 4.91 -6.54 20.14
N MET A 265 5.08 -5.24 19.87
CA MET A 265 5.85 -4.37 20.74
C MET A 265 5.24 -4.26 22.14
N ALA A 266 3.91 -4.12 22.26
CA ALA A 266 3.20 -4.09 23.53
C ALA A 266 3.36 -5.41 24.30
N ARG A 267 3.21 -6.55 23.62
CA ARG A 267 3.39 -7.87 24.20
C ARG A 267 4.77 -8.04 24.85
N LEU A 268 5.83 -7.54 24.22
CA LEU A 268 7.20 -7.63 24.76
C LEU A 268 7.38 -6.79 26.03
N LEU A 269 6.66 -5.67 26.12
CA LEU A 269 6.65 -4.81 27.29
C LEU A 269 5.78 -5.39 28.43
N GLY A 270 5.13 -6.54 28.21
CA GLY A 270 4.31 -7.24 29.20
C GLY A 270 2.94 -6.61 29.42
N VAL A 271 2.45 -5.82 28.47
CA VAL A 271 1.14 -5.16 28.47
C VAL A 271 0.15 -5.94 27.61
#